data_AF-A0A5U2TYB0-F1
#
_entry.id   AF-A0A5U2TYB0-F1
#
_cell.length_a   1.000
_cell.length_b   1.000
_cell.length_c   1.000
_cell.angle_alpha   90.00
_cell.angle_beta   90.00
_cell.angle_gamma   90.00
#
_symmetry.space_group_name_H-M   'P 1'
#
loop_
_entity.id
_entity.type
_entity.pdbx_description
1 polymer ?
#
loop_
_entity_poly.entity_id
_entity_poly.type
_entity_poly.pdbx_seq_one_letter_code
_entity_poly.pdbx_strand_id
1 'polypeptide(L)'
;MKPAKIRLLEPQFVGYTGILCGVKFENGISVGELPFVDQQRICASMRASTVDGINVSPSAAYSRRNELVADKIVEPVAPDIVPMKRGTTESTDKPLPRFTREELESIADCEGITGLRQIGNQIGVKAKGISEMIESILKAQGGE
;
A
#
# COMPACT_ATOMS: atom_id res chain seq x y z
N MET A 1 10.74 -20.09 36.16
CA MET A 1 10.69 -21.52 35.80
C MET A 1 11.97 -22.20 36.24
N LYS A 2 11.99 -23.54 36.27
CA LYS A 2 13.19 -24.32 36.60
C LYS A 2 14.18 -24.35 35.42
N PRO A 3 15.47 -24.59 35.66
CA PRO A 3 16.39 -24.99 34.60
C PRO A 3 15.83 -26.17 33.81
N ALA A 4 16.05 -26.17 32.51
CA ALA A 4 15.54 -27.19 31.61
C ALA A 4 16.40 -27.23 30.34
N LYS A 5 16.42 -28.40 29.69
CA LYS A 5 16.95 -28.52 28.34
C LYS A 5 15.97 -27.92 27.33
N ILE A 6 16.51 -27.42 26.23
CA ILE A 6 15.73 -26.88 25.12
C ILE A 6 15.98 -27.66 23.83
N ARG A 7 14.99 -27.66 22.95
CA ARG A 7 15.01 -28.28 21.64
C ARG A 7 14.75 -27.23 20.57
N LEU A 8 15.56 -27.25 19.52
CA LEU A 8 15.37 -26.47 18.30
C LEU A 8 14.29 -27.16 17.44
N LEU A 9 13.31 -26.40 16.99
CA LEU A 9 12.16 -26.90 16.22
C LEU A 9 12.24 -26.55 14.73
N GLU A 10 13.13 -25.62 14.37
CA GLU A 10 13.37 -25.26 12.98
C GLU A 10 13.93 -26.47 12.20
N PRO A 11 13.36 -26.86 11.04
CA PRO A 11 13.74 -28.08 10.31
C PRO A 11 15.25 -28.20 10.04
N GLN A 12 15.91 -27.08 9.73
CA GLN A 12 17.33 -27.01 9.42
C GLN A 12 18.22 -27.28 10.65
N PHE A 13 17.66 -27.15 11.87
CA PHE A 13 18.41 -27.28 13.12
C PHE A 13 18.04 -28.54 13.93
N VAL A 14 17.11 -29.37 13.46
CA VAL A 14 16.70 -30.61 14.16
C VAL A 14 17.89 -31.57 14.33
N GLY A 15 18.78 -31.67 13.34
CA GLY A 15 19.99 -32.50 13.41
C GLY A 15 21.24 -31.76 13.88
N TYR A 16 21.11 -30.50 14.32
CA TYR A 16 22.27 -29.66 14.57
C TYR A 16 23.06 -30.14 15.80
N THR A 17 24.37 -30.30 15.61
CA THR A 17 25.32 -30.63 16.67
C THR A 17 26.46 -29.64 16.62
N GLY A 18 26.65 -28.86 17.69
CA GLY A 18 27.57 -27.74 17.70
C GLY A 18 27.26 -26.71 18.77
N ILE A 19 27.92 -25.56 18.72
CA ILE A 19 27.69 -24.45 19.64
C ILE A 19 26.82 -23.41 18.94
N LEU A 20 25.67 -23.09 19.53
CA LEU A 20 24.76 -22.05 19.07
C LEU A 20 24.29 -21.23 20.27
N CYS A 21 24.26 -19.90 20.13
CA CYS A 21 23.88 -18.98 21.22
C CYS A 21 24.69 -19.20 22.53
N GLY A 22 25.95 -19.64 22.42
CA GLY A 22 26.80 -19.96 23.56
C GLY A 22 26.47 -21.28 24.27
N VAL A 23 25.55 -22.08 23.73
CA VAL A 23 25.10 -23.36 24.27
C VAL A 23 25.51 -24.48 23.33
N LYS A 24 26.01 -25.60 23.89
CA LYS A 24 26.28 -26.81 23.12
C LYS A 24 25.00 -27.60 22.90
N PHE A 25 24.75 -27.96 21.65
CA PHE A 25 23.64 -28.79 21.19
C PHE A 25 24.15 -30.11 20.60
N GLU A 26 23.32 -31.14 20.73
CA GLU A 26 23.48 -32.44 20.11
C GLU A 26 22.11 -32.87 19.57
N ASN A 27 22.04 -33.14 18.26
CA ASN A 27 20.78 -33.45 17.56
C ASN A 27 19.64 -32.45 17.88
N GLY A 28 19.97 -31.15 17.83
CA GLY A 28 19.03 -30.06 18.07
C GLY A 28 18.59 -29.89 19.53
N ILE A 29 19.14 -30.65 20.47
CA ILE A 29 18.82 -30.58 21.91
C ILE A 29 20.02 -30.08 22.70
N SER A 30 19.81 -29.17 23.65
CA SER A 30 20.89 -28.68 24.50
C SER A 30 21.49 -29.80 25.36
N VAL A 31 22.81 -29.90 25.40
CA VAL A 31 23.50 -30.97 26.17
C VAL A 31 23.23 -30.80 27.66
N GLY A 32 23.33 -29.57 28.17
CA GLY A 32 23.04 -29.20 29.55
C GLY A 32 21.66 -28.56 29.72
N GLU A 33 21.19 -28.55 30.96
CA GLU A 33 20.08 -27.69 31.36
C GLU A 33 20.51 -26.23 31.36
N LEU A 34 19.61 -25.37 30.90
CA LEU A 34 19.86 -23.94 30.81
C LEU A 34 19.14 -23.19 31.92
N PRO A 35 19.74 -22.13 32.50
CA PRO A 35 19.02 -21.18 33.33
C PRO A 35 17.82 -20.60 32.59
N PHE A 36 16.78 -20.23 33.33
CA PHE A 36 15.55 -19.72 32.74
C PHE A 36 15.75 -18.49 31.84
N VAL A 37 16.72 -17.63 32.17
CA VAL A 37 17.07 -16.45 31.36
C VAL A 37 17.58 -16.85 29.97
N ASP A 38 18.44 -17.87 29.90
CA ASP A 38 18.97 -18.35 28.62
C ASP A 38 17.89 -19.08 27.82
N GLN A 39 17.04 -19.87 28.48
CA GLN A 39 15.89 -20.50 27.81
C GLN A 39 14.98 -19.44 27.17
N GLN A 40 14.62 -18.38 27.91
CA GLN A 40 13.79 -17.29 27.39
C GLN A 40 14.42 -16.61 26.19
N ARG A 41 15.72 -16.28 26.29
CA ARG A 41 16.44 -15.58 25.22
C ARG A 41 16.46 -16.42 23.95
N ILE A 42 16.80 -17.70 24.05
CA ILE A 42 16.89 -18.59 22.88
C ILE A 42 15.51 -18.86 22.28
N CYS A 43 14.48 -19.13 23.10
CA CYS A 43 13.11 -19.34 22.60
C CYS A 43 12.47 -18.06 22.02
N ALA A 44 12.98 -16.88 22.37
CA ALA A 44 12.55 -15.62 21.77
C ALA A 44 13.24 -15.35 20.42
N SER A 45 14.53 -15.67 20.30
CA SER A 45 15.30 -15.43 19.07
C SER A 45 15.14 -16.52 18.02
N MET A 46 14.79 -17.74 18.43
CA MET A 46 14.72 -18.92 17.57
C MET A 46 13.44 -19.68 17.80
N ARG A 47 13.02 -20.46 16.79
CA ARG A 47 11.93 -21.42 16.94
C ARG A 47 12.40 -22.61 17.80
N ALA A 48 12.27 -22.45 19.12
CA ALA A 48 12.69 -23.43 20.11
C ALA A 48 11.66 -23.55 21.24
N SER A 49 11.69 -24.69 21.93
CA SER A 49 10.89 -24.96 23.14
C SER A 49 11.71 -25.72 24.17
N THR A 50 11.20 -25.85 25.39
CA THR A 50 11.72 -26.88 26.31
C THR A 50 11.50 -28.28 25.72
N VAL A 51 12.17 -29.29 26.26
CA VAL A 51 11.95 -30.69 25.86
C VAL A 51 10.49 -31.12 26.10
N ASP A 52 9.82 -30.52 27.09
CA ASP A 52 8.39 -30.71 27.37
C ASP A 52 7.46 -29.99 26.37
N GLY A 53 8.01 -29.37 25.33
CA GLY A 53 7.24 -28.68 24.28
C GLY A 53 6.75 -27.28 24.67
N ILE A 54 7.19 -26.73 25.80
CA ILE A 54 6.74 -25.42 26.29
C ILE A 54 7.59 -24.33 25.64
N ASN A 55 6.95 -23.40 24.91
CA ASN A 55 7.59 -22.17 24.50
C ASN A 55 7.66 -21.21 25.70
N VAL A 56 8.88 -20.91 26.14
CA VAL A 56 9.12 -20.06 27.30
C VAL A 56 9.45 -18.61 26.94
N SER A 57 9.36 -18.22 25.67
CA SER A 57 9.60 -16.84 25.22
C SER A 57 8.70 -15.83 25.94
N PRO A 58 9.13 -14.55 26.06
CA PRO A 58 8.30 -13.48 26.60
C PRO A 58 6.95 -13.38 25.89
N SER A 59 6.92 -13.50 24.56
CA SER A 59 5.68 -13.47 23.76
C SER A 59 4.73 -14.59 24.18
N ALA A 60 5.21 -15.83 24.30
CA ALA A 60 4.39 -16.96 24.76
C ALA A 60 3.93 -16.80 26.23
N ALA A 61 4.71 -16.12 27.07
CA ALA A 61 4.29 -15.77 28.42
C ALA A 61 3.18 -14.71 28.43
N TYR A 62 3.26 -13.68 27.58
CA TYR A 62 2.21 -12.67 27.41
C TYR A 62 0.92 -13.27 26.84
N SER A 63 1.00 -14.12 25.82
CA SER A 63 -0.16 -14.81 25.25
C SER A 63 -0.89 -15.64 26.31
N ARG A 64 -0.15 -16.37 27.15
CA ARG A 64 -0.75 -17.15 28.26
C ARG A 64 -1.44 -16.28 29.30
N ARG A 65 -0.86 -15.13 29.66
CA ARG A 65 -1.48 -14.20 30.63
C ARG A 65 -2.82 -13.66 30.14
N ASN A 66 -2.94 -13.47 28.83
CA ASN A 66 -4.15 -12.92 28.22
C ASN A 66 -5.09 -14.01 27.67
N GLU A 67 -4.82 -15.29 27.98
CA GLU A 67 -5.56 -16.45 27.46
C GLU A 67 -5.75 -16.44 25.93
N LEU A 68 -4.80 -15.83 25.22
CA LEU A 68 -4.82 -15.72 23.77
C LEU A 68 -4.37 -17.07 23.20
N VAL A 69 -5.35 -17.85 22.75
CA VAL A 69 -5.15 -19.08 21.96
C VAL A 69 -5.52 -18.79 20.51
N ALA A 70 -4.88 -19.49 19.57
CA ALA A 70 -5.11 -19.28 18.13
C ALA A 70 -6.60 -19.30 17.76
N ASP A 71 -7.38 -20.19 18.37
CA ASP A 71 -8.82 -20.33 18.15
C ASP A 71 -9.66 -19.12 18.59
N LYS A 72 -9.13 -18.26 19.47
CA LYS A 72 -9.78 -17.02 19.92
C LYS A 72 -9.42 -15.81 19.06
N ILE A 73 -8.46 -15.95 18.12
CA ILE A 73 -8.05 -14.86 17.24
C ILE A 73 -8.96 -14.88 16.01
N VAL A 74 -10.00 -14.06 16.03
CA VAL A 74 -10.80 -13.78 14.83
C VAL A 74 -10.07 -12.70 14.05
N GLU A 75 -9.48 -13.06 12.90
CA GLU A 75 -8.98 -12.05 11.97
C GLU A 75 -10.17 -11.24 11.44
N PRO A 76 -10.20 -9.92 11.63
CA PRO A 76 -11.23 -9.10 11.02
C PRO A 76 -11.08 -9.19 9.50
N VAL A 77 -12.17 -9.54 8.81
CA VAL A 77 -12.20 -9.56 7.35
C VAL A 77 -11.79 -8.18 6.85
N ALA A 78 -10.73 -8.13 6.05
CA ALA A 78 -10.30 -6.89 5.43
C ALA A 78 -11.47 -6.34 4.62
N PRO A 79 -11.78 -5.04 4.71
CA PRO A 79 -12.82 -4.44 3.88
C PRO A 79 -12.48 -4.65 2.41
N ASP A 80 -13.51 -4.90 1.58
CA ASP A 80 -13.33 -5.06 0.15
C ASP A 80 -12.56 -3.87 -0.42
N ILE A 81 -11.57 -4.16 -1.28
CA ILE A 81 -10.79 -3.16 -1.98
C ILE A 81 -11.72 -2.50 -2.99
N VAL A 82 -12.41 -1.44 -2.58
CA VAL A 82 -13.19 -0.60 -3.49
C VAL A 82 -12.19 0.11 -4.41
N PRO A 83 -12.26 -0.08 -5.74
CA PRO A 83 -11.44 0.68 -6.66
C PRO A 83 -11.69 2.17 -6.39
N MET A 84 -10.65 2.90 -6.00
CA MET A 84 -10.74 4.36 -5.94
C MET A 84 -11.16 4.82 -7.33
N LYS A 85 -12.38 5.36 -7.44
CA LYS A 85 -12.75 6.16 -8.60
C LYS A 85 -11.76 7.31 -8.62
N ARG A 86 -10.75 7.22 -9.49
CA ARG A 86 -9.94 8.38 -9.88
C ARG A 86 -10.94 9.45 -10.24
N GLY A 87 -10.89 10.59 -9.56
CA GLY A 87 -11.85 11.66 -9.75
C GLY A 87 -12.08 11.85 -11.24
N THR A 88 -13.29 11.58 -11.70
CA THR A 88 -13.77 12.13 -12.95
C THR A 88 -13.48 13.61 -12.84
N THR A 89 -12.55 14.10 -13.67
CA THR A 89 -12.42 15.52 -13.94
C THR A 89 -13.84 16.04 -14.04
N GLU A 90 -14.22 16.93 -13.11
CA GLU A 90 -15.51 17.60 -13.13
C GLU A 90 -15.71 18.06 -14.57
N SER A 91 -16.64 17.40 -15.27
CA SER A 91 -17.16 17.90 -16.52
C SER A 91 -17.76 19.24 -16.13
N THR A 92 -17.01 20.29 -16.44
CA THR A 92 -17.42 21.67 -16.32
C THR A 92 -18.52 21.87 -17.36
N ASP A 93 -19.73 21.38 -17.04
CA ASP A 93 -20.99 21.77 -17.66
C ASP A 93 -21.31 23.21 -17.23
N LYS A 94 -20.37 24.13 -17.51
CA LYS A 94 -20.71 25.53 -17.69
C LYS A 94 -21.19 25.65 -19.14
N PRO A 95 -22.40 26.16 -19.38
CA PRO A 95 -22.85 26.50 -20.72
C PRO A 95 -21.78 27.40 -21.36
N LEU A 96 -21.06 26.89 -22.35
CA LEU A 96 -20.06 27.65 -23.07
C LEU A 96 -20.79 28.82 -23.74
N PRO A 97 -20.33 30.08 -23.55
CA PRO A 97 -20.94 31.23 -24.21
C PRO A 97 -20.86 31.02 -25.73
N ARG A 98 -22.01 31.11 -26.39
CA ARG A 98 -22.08 31.13 -27.86
C ARG A 98 -21.57 32.48 -28.33
N PHE A 99 -20.62 32.48 -29.26
CA PHE A 99 -20.08 33.69 -29.85
C PHE A 99 -20.63 33.82 -31.26
N THR A 100 -21.01 35.03 -31.64
CA THR A 100 -21.35 35.36 -33.02
C THR A 100 -20.08 35.62 -33.83
N ARG A 101 -20.18 35.56 -35.15
CA ARG A 101 -19.02 35.80 -36.05
C ARG A 101 -18.41 37.18 -35.81
N GLU A 102 -19.25 38.20 -35.67
CA GLU A 102 -18.84 39.59 -35.46
C GLU A 102 -18.07 39.77 -34.13
N GLU A 103 -18.46 39.06 -33.08
CA GLU A 103 -17.75 39.08 -31.79
C GLU A 103 -16.38 38.41 -31.89
N LEU A 104 -16.28 37.28 -32.60
CA LEU A 104 -14.99 36.61 -32.82
C LEU A 104 -14.06 37.44 -33.71
N GLU A 105 -14.60 38.15 -34.71
CA GLU A 105 -13.83 39.08 -35.55
C GLU A 105 -13.33 40.28 -34.73
N SER A 106 -14.16 40.86 -33.86
CA SER A 106 -13.74 41.94 -32.96
C SER A 106 -12.67 41.51 -31.96
N ILE A 107 -12.75 40.28 -31.43
CA ILE A 107 -11.74 39.71 -30.54
C ILE A 107 -10.43 39.46 -31.31
N ALA A 108 -10.50 39.05 -32.56
CA ALA A 108 -9.34 38.90 -33.42
C ALA A 108 -8.66 40.24 -33.73
N ASP A 109 -9.42 41.30 -33.93
CA ASP A 109 -8.87 42.64 -34.18
C ASP A 109 -8.21 43.24 -32.93
N CYS A 110 -8.75 42.97 -31.74
CA CYS A 110 -8.23 43.48 -30.47
C CYS A 110 -7.07 42.65 -29.89
N GLU A 111 -7.22 41.31 -29.87
CA GLU A 111 -6.32 40.39 -29.16
C GLU A 111 -5.57 39.43 -30.11
N GLY A 112 -5.87 39.49 -31.41
CA GLY A 112 -5.29 38.60 -32.40
C GLY A 112 -5.71 37.15 -32.24
N ILE A 113 -4.91 36.26 -32.82
CA ILE A 113 -5.11 34.80 -32.75
C ILE A 113 -5.01 34.25 -31.32
N THR A 114 -4.42 34.99 -30.38
CA THR A 114 -4.25 34.55 -28.99
C THR A 114 -5.58 34.52 -28.25
N GLY A 115 -6.43 35.54 -28.40
CA GLY A 115 -7.78 35.57 -27.82
C GLY A 115 -8.65 34.44 -28.37
N LEU A 116 -8.62 34.25 -29.69
CA LEU A 116 -9.35 33.15 -30.33
C LEU A 116 -8.88 31.75 -29.87
N ARG A 117 -7.59 31.57 -29.57
CA ARG A 117 -7.06 30.30 -29.03
C ARG A 117 -7.57 30.01 -27.62
N GLN A 118 -7.79 31.03 -26.79
CA GLN A 118 -8.34 30.84 -25.45
C GLN A 118 -9.77 30.31 -25.52
N ILE A 119 -10.59 30.90 -26.41
CA ILE A 119 -11.96 30.45 -26.67
C ILE A 119 -11.96 29.06 -27.30
N GLY A 120 -11.14 28.85 -28.33
CA GLY A 120 -11.01 27.55 -29.00
C GLY A 120 -10.61 26.43 -28.04
N ASN A 121 -9.66 26.66 -27.12
CA ASN A 121 -9.23 25.66 -26.14
C ASN A 121 -10.35 25.27 -25.16
N GLN A 122 -11.28 26.17 -24.83
CA GLN A 122 -12.43 25.85 -23.97
C GLN A 122 -13.42 24.90 -24.65
N ILE A 123 -13.49 24.94 -25.99
CA ILE A 123 -14.41 24.13 -26.81
C ILE A 123 -13.64 23.01 -27.56
N GLY A 124 -12.34 22.84 -27.30
CA GLY A 124 -11.50 21.80 -27.90
C GLY A 124 -11.08 22.03 -29.37
N VAL A 125 -11.18 23.26 -29.87
CA VAL A 125 -10.87 23.65 -31.26
C VAL A 125 -9.45 24.21 -31.38
N LYS A 126 -8.71 23.81 -32.42
CA LYS A 126 -7.35 24.31 -32.73
C LYS A 126 -7.20 24.57 -34.22
N ALA A 127 -6.85 25.80 -34.59
CA ALA A 127 -6.52 26.20 -35.96
C ALA A 127 -5.23 27.04 -36.03
N LYS A 128 -4.67 27.19 -37.24
CA LYS A 128 -3.41 27.91 -37.46
C LYS A 128 -3.65 29.36 -37.90
N GLY A 129 -4.73 29.63 -38.64
CA GLY A 129 -5.14 30.99 -39.05
C GLY A 129 -6.29 31.56 -38.21
N ILE A 130 -6.44 32.89 -38.23
CA ILE A 130 -7.54 33.62 -37.56
C ILE A 130 -8.89 33.20 -38.18
N SER A 131 -9.04 33.31 -39.50
CA SER A 131 -10.29 32.95 -40.20
C SER A 131 -10.66 31.48 -40.00
N GLU A 132 -9.67 30.57 -40.10
CA GLU A 132 -9.86 29.14 -39.83
C GLU A 132 -10.31 28.87 -38.38
N MET A 133 -9.81 29.65 -37.43
CA MET A 133 -10.17 29.53 -36.02
C MET A 133 -11.61 29.98 -35.77
N ILE A 134 -12.04 31.09 -36.38
CA ILE A 134 -13.41 31.61 -36.26
C ILE A 134 -14.41 30.60 -36.83
N GLU A 135 -14.17 30.08 -38.03
CA GLU A 135 -15.04 29.06 -38.65
C GLU A 135 -15.10 27.78 -37.82
N SER A 136 -13.95 27.33 -37.29
CA SER A 136 -13.91 26.11 -36.48
C SER A 136 -14.63 26.28 -35.13
N ILE A 137 -14.59 27.48 -34.54
CA ILE A 137 -15.34 27.80 -33.31
C ILE A 137 -16.84 27.85 -33.60
N LEU A 138 -17.27 28.52 -34.67
CA LEU A 138 -18.69 28.58 -35.07
C LEU A 138 -19.26 27.19 -35.36
N LYS A 139 -18.48 26.35 -36.05
CA LYS A 139 -18.84 24.96 -36.33
C LYS A 139 -18.96 24.12 -35.04
N ALA A 140 -18.05 24.30 -34.10
CA ALA A 140 -18.12 23.63 -32.79
C ALA A 140 -19.30 24.12 -31.93
N GLN A 141 -19.79 25.33 -32.18
CA GLN A 141 -20.97 25.92 -31.51
C GLN A 141 -22.30 25.58 -32.20
N GLY A 142 -22.27 24.90 -33.35
CA GLY A 142 -23.45 24.45 -34.09
C GLY A 142 -23.95 25.40 -35.19
N GLY A 143 -23.11 26.32 -35.68
CA GLY A 143 -23.34 27.02 -36.95
C GLY A 143 -22.84 26.18 -38.13
N GLU A 144 -23.56 26.19 -39.26
CA GLU A 144 -23.20 25.47 -40.50
C GLU A 144 -21.76 25.75 -40.99
#